data_AF-A0A424HNG9-F1
#
_entry.id   AF-A0A424HNG9-F1
#
_cell.length_a   1.000
_cell.length_b   1.000
_cell.length_c   1.000
_cell.angle_alpha   90.00
_cell.angle_beta   90.00
_cell.angle_gamma   90.00
#
_symmetry.space_group_name_H-M   'P 1'
#
loop_
_entity.id
_entity.type
_entity.pdbx_description
1 polymer ?
#
loop_
_entity_poly.entity_id
_entity_poly.type
_entity_poly.pdbx_seq_one_letter_code
_entity_poly.pdbx_strand_id
1 'polypeptide(L)'
;MNRSIDIVGKVAKALAINQRFVRSVSNWWLDGVYLAIQRVNEIVRGKRGISPDTAWLLSEAFDTSPEFWLNLQSMHDLSANRPSKHIKSLKPVQA
;
A
#
# COMPACT_ATOMS: atom_id res chain seq x y z
N MET A 1 0.15 5.85 -23.53
CA MET A 1 1.44 5.19 -23.32
C MET A 1 1.88 5.45 -21.89
N ASN A 2 1.44 4.64 -20.91
CA ASN A 2 1.95 4.72 -19.53
C ASN A 2 1.73 3.36 -18.82
N ARG A 3 2.49 2.33 -19.24
CA ARG A 3 2.33 0.94 -18.76
C ARG A 3 3.14 0.62 -17.48
N SER A 4 3.64 1.64 -16.76
CA SER A 4 4.69 1.42 -15.74
C SER A 4 4.31 1.71 -14.28
N ILE A 5 3.06 2.00 -13.92
CA ILE A 5 2.72 2.50 -12.55
C ILE A 5 1.81 1.58 -11.72
N ASP A 6 1.33 0.46 -12.25
CA ASP A 6 0.36 -0.37 -11.51
C ASP A 6 0.98 -1.62 -10.84
N ILE A 7 2.04 -1.47 -10.03
CA ILE A 7 2.57 -2.61 -9.24
C ILE A 7 1.57 -3.01 -8.15
N VAL A 8 0.93 -2.03 -7.50
CA VAL A 8 -0.06 -2.25 -6.43
C VAL A 8 -1.33 -2.89 -6.98
N GLY A 9 -1.87 -2.43 -8.12
CA GLY A 9 -3.04 -3.05 -8.75
C GLY A 9 -2.74 -4.38 -9.41
N LYS A 10 -1.51 -4.63 -9.90
CA LYS A 10 -1.10 -5.97 -10.36
C LYS A 10 -0.98 -6.98 -9.21
N VAL A 11 -0.41 -6.57 -8.07
CA VAL A 11 -0.34 -7.41 -6.86
C VAL A 11 -1.75 -7.67 -6.32
N ALA A 12 -2.60 -6.64 -6.22
CA ALA A 12 -3.98 -6.80 -5.80
C ALA A 12 -4.82 -7.67 -6.76
N LYS A 13 -4.60 -7.56 -8.07
CA LYS A 13 -5.31 -8.37 -9.09
C LYS A 13 -4.80 -9.81 -9.12
N ALA A 14 -3.51 -10.04 -8.85
CA ALA A 14 -2.94 -11.37 -8.64
C ALA A 14 -3.50 -12.03 -7.36
N LEU A 15 -3.75 -11.24 -6.30
CA LEU A 15 -4.34 -11.70 -5.04
C LEU A 15 -5.86 -11.91 -5.13
N ALA A 16 -6.56 -11.19 -6.03
CA ALA A 16 -8.01 -11.30 -6.26
C ALA A 16 -8.45 -12.57 -7.02
N ILE A 17 -7.52 -13.43 -7.47
CA ILE A 17 -7.85 -14.67 -8.19
C ILE A 17 -8.27 -15.81 -7.25
N ASN A 18 -8.06 -15.70 -5.93
CA ASN A 18 -8.41 -16.80 -5.01
C ASN A 18 -9.59 -16.45 -4.09
N GLN A 19 -10.68 -17.23 -4.19
CA GLN A 19 -11.89 -17.14 -3.34
C GLN A 19 -11.62 -17.31 -1.81
N ARG A 20 -10.35 -17.56 -1.43
CA ARG A 20 -9.84 -17.57 -0.05
C ARG A 20 -9.79 -16.18 0.60
N PHE A 21 -9.67 -15.10 -0.19
CA PHE A 21 -9.61 -13.72 0.30
C PHE A 21 -10.89 -13.29 1.04
N VAL A 22 -12.07 -13.67 0.51
CA VAL A 22 -13.36 -13.27 1.12
C VAL A 22 -13.60 -13.98 2.45
N ARG A 23 -13.16 -15.24 2.60
CA ARG A 23 -13.35 -16.04 3.83
C ARG A 23 -12.37 -15.67 4.95
N SER A 24 -11.16 -15.23 4.62
CA SER A 24 -10.18 -14.80 5.63
C SER A 24 -10.58 -13.47 6.26
N VAL A 25 -11.05 -12.53 5.43
CA VAL A 25 -11.47 -11.19 5.88
C VAL A 25 -12.85 -11.21 6.55
N SER A 26 -13.72 -12.18 6.26
CA SER A 26 -15.01 -12.34 6.94
C SER A 26 -14.89 -12.77 8.41
N ASN A 27 -13.79 -13.40 8.80
CA ASN A 27 -13.58 -13.84 10.18
C ASN A 27 -13.05 -12.72 11.09
N TRP A 28 -12.57 -11.61 10.50
CA TRP A 28 -12.03 -10.46 11.23
C TRP A 28 -13.10 -9.54 11.82
N TRP A 29 -14.37 -9.84 11.54
CA TRP A 29 -15.53 -9.18 12.15
C TRP A 29 -15.67 -9.46 13.65
N LEU A 30 -14.92 -10.41 14.22
CA LEU A 30 -15.02 -10.79 15.63
C LEU A 30 -14.12 -9.97 16.56
N ASP A 31 -13.06 -9.32 16.04
CA ASP A 31 -12.00 -8.71 16.89
C ASP A 31 -11.89 -7.17 16.77
N GLY A 32 -12.85 -6.51 16.12
CA GLY A 32 -13.00 -5.04 16.19
C GLY A 32 -12.04 -4.19 15.35
N VAL A 33 -11.15 -4.79 14.54
CA VAL A 33 -10.28 -4.05 13.62
C VAL A 33 -10.69 -4.30 12.17
N TYR A 34 -11.24 -3.25 11.55
CA TYR A 34 -12.06 -3.40 10.35
C TYR A 34 -11.45 -2.68 9.14
N LEU A 35 -10.75 -3.39 8.25
CA LEU A 35 -10.60 -2.91 6.88
C LEU A 35 -11.90 -3.22 6.13
N ALA A 36 -12.77 -2.22 6.02
CA ALA A 36 -13.99 -2.35 5.22
C ALA A 36 -13.63 -2.76 3.78
N ILE A 37 -14.44 -3.64 3.16
CA ILE A 37 -14.27 -4.06 1.76
C ILE A 37 -14.17 -2.83 0.82
N GLN A 38 -14.91 -1.77 1.12
CA GLN A 38 -14.81 -0.51 0.41
C GLN A 38 -13.41 0.12 0.51
N ARG A 39 -12.79 0.12 1.69
CA ARG A 39 -11.44 0.63 1.91
C ARG A 39 -10.42 -0.16 1.09
N VAL A 40 -10.53 -1.49 1.09
CA VAL A 40 -9.70 -2.35 0.23
C VAL A 40 -9.92 -2.00 -1.24
N ASN A 41 -11.17 -1.90 -1.70
CA ASN A 41 -11.49 -1.55 -3.09
C ASN A 41 -10.94 -0.18 -3.50
N GLU A 42 -10.94 0.80 -2.59
CA GLU A 42 -10.36 2.13 -2.85
C GLU A 42 -8.83 2.08 -2.93
N ILE A 43 -8.17 1.28 -2.09
CA ILE A 43 -6.72 1.03 -2.16
C ILE A 43 -6.36 0.35 -3.49
N VAL A 44 -7.09 -0.69 -3.89
CA VAL A 44 -6.89 -1.40 -5.16
C VAL A 44 -7.08 -0.48 -6.37
N ARG A 45 -7.99 0.50 -6.26
CA ARG A 45 -8.24 1.50 -7.31
C ARG A 45 -7.29 2.70 -7.24
N GLY A 46 -6.33 2.72 -6.31
CA GLY A 46 -5.43 3.85 -6.09
C GLY A 46 -6.14 5.13 -5.62
N LYS A 47 -7.38 5.03 -5.14
CA LYS A 47 -8.17 6.18 -4.63
C LYS A 47 -7.85 6.51 -3.17
N ARG A 48 -7.16 5.60 -2.48
CA ARG A 48 -6.75 5.73 -1.08
C ARG A 48 -5.36 5.13 -0.93
N GLY A 49 -4.48 5.84 -0.22
CA GLY A 49 -3.17 5.32 0.16
C GLY A 49 -3.24 4.35 1.34
N ILE A 50 -2.13 3.65 1.58
CA ILE A 50 -1.98 2.69 2.68
C ILE A 50 -1.43 3.43 3.91
N SER A 51 -2.20 3.42 5.02
CA SER A 51 -1.72 3.89 6.33
C SER A 51 -0.95 2.78 7.09
N PRO A 52 -0.19 3.11 8.15
CA PRO A 52 0.48 2.10 8.98
C PRO A 52 -0.49 1.03 9.54
N ASP A 53 -1.64 1.43 10.08
CA ASP A 53 -2.66 0.48 10.58
C ASP A 53 -3.19 -0.42 9.45
N THR A 54 -3.36 0.14 8.25
CA THR A 54 -3.77 -0.63 7.07
C THR A 54 -2.68 -1.60 6.63
N ALA A 55 -1.40 -1.21 6.75
CA ALA A 55 -0.27 -2.06 6.42
C ALA A 55 -0.18 -3.28 7.34
N TRP A 56 -0.40 -3.12 8.66
CA TRP A 56 -0.52 -4.24 9.59
C TRP A 56 -1.68 -5.17 9.24
N LEU A 57 -2.83 -4.61 8.88
CA LEU A 57 -3.97 -5.43 8.49
C LEU A 57 -3.71 -6.17 7.17
N LEU A 58 -2.99 -5.57 6.23
CA LEU A 58 -2.62 -6.26 5.00
C LEU A 58 -1.50 -7.29 5.22
N SER A 59 -0.58 -7.07 6.17
CA SER A 59 0.48 -8.03 6.49
C SER A 59 -0.10 -9.32 7.06
N GLU A 60 -1.01 -9.22 8.03
CA GLU A 60 -1.71 -10.38 8.60
C GLU A 60 -2.61 -11.08 7.58
N ALA A 61 -3.24 -10.32 6.67
CA ALA A 61 -4.16 -10.89 5.67
C ALA A 61 -3.43 -11.74 4.61
N PHE A 62 -2.21 -11.33 4.27
CA PHE A 62 -1.49 -11.85 3.11
C PHE A 62 -0.18 -12.57 3.47
N ASP A 63 0.09 -12.75 4.77
CA ASP A 63 1.33 -13.35 5.28
C ASP A 63 2.58 -12.62 4.70
N THR A 64 2.55 -11.29 4.80
CA THR A 64 3.64 -10.41 4.39
C THR A 64 4.06 -9.52 5.56
N SER A 65 4.92 -8.51 5.32
CA SER A 65 5.30 -7.55 6.36
C SER A 65 4.60 -6.19 6.18
N PRO A 66 4.32 -5.45 7.25
CA PRO A 66 3.75 -4.11 7.14
C PRO A 66 4.70 -3.13 6.42
N GLU A 67 6.03 -3.29 6.55
CA GLU A 67 7.03 -2.49 5.86
C GLU A 67 6.94 -2.67 4.35
N PHE A 68 6.65 -3.88 3.87
CA PHE A 68 6.44 -4.13 2.45
C PHE A 68 5.35 -3.20 1.89
N TRP A 69 4.22 -3.10 2.59
CA TRP A 69 3.10 -2.25 2.18
C TRP A 69 3.41 -0.75 2.28
N LEU A 70 4.09 -0.31 3.35
CA LEU A 70 4.48 1.10 3.50
C LEU A 70 5.56 1.51 2.50
N ASN A 71 6.46 0.61 2.12
CA ASN A 71 7.45 0.86 1.08
C ASN A 71 6.78 1.04 -0.29
N LEU A 72 5.76 0.24 -0.61
CA LEU A 72 4.96 0.43 -1.83
C LEU A 72 4.30 1.81 -1.88
N GLN A 73 3.67 2.22 -0.77
CA GLN A 73 3.06 3.55 -0.65
C GLN A 73 4.12 4.65 -0.82
N SER A 74 5.25 4.54 -0.12
CA SER A 74 6.32 5.53 -0.18
C SER A 74 6.93 5.66 -1.58
N MET A 75 7.17 4.54 -2.27
CA MET A 75 7.67 4.54 -3.64
C MET A 75 6.68 5.19 -4.60
N HIS A 76 5.38 4.90 -4.44
CA HIS A 76 4.34 5.53 -5.23
C HIS A 76 4.33 7.04 -5.02
N ASP A 77 4.36 7.50 -3.78
CA ASP A 77 4.27 8.92 -3.44
C ASP A 77 5.51 9.70 -3.91
N LEU A 78 6.70 9.11 -3.79
CA LEU A 78 7.94 9.66 -4.34
C LEU A 78 7.88 9.77 -5.87
N SER A 79 7.33 8.77 -6.55
CA SER A 79 7.17 8.80 -8.00
C SER A 79 6.14 9.83 -8.45
N ALA A 80 5.02 9.95 -7.74
CA ALA A 80 3.92 10.86 -8.07
C ALA A 80 4.27 12.33 -7.77
N ASN A 81 5.05 12.59 -6.72
CA ASN A 81 5.40 13.93 -6.26
C ASN A 81 6.86 14.30 -6.54
N ARG A 82 7.48 13.67 -7.55
CA ARG A 82 8.87 13.93 -7.89
C ARG A 82 9.07 15.43 -8.23
N PRO A 83 9.87 16.18 -7.45
CA PRO A 83 10.05 17.60 -7.69
C PRO A 83 10.83 17.83 -8.98
N SER A 84 10.44 18.85 -9.74
CA SER A 84 11.19 19.30 -10.92
C SER A 84 12.47 20.05 -10.56
N LYS A 85 12.52 20.63 -9.36
CA LYS A 85 13.67 21.40 -8.86
C LYS A 85 14.50 20.53 -7.93
N HIS A 86 15.80 20.43 -8.22
CA HIS A 86 16.76 19.81 -7.33
C HIS A 86 17.11 20.75 -6.18
N ILE A 87 16.98 20.26 -4.95
CA ILE A 87 17.42 20.96 -3.75
C ILE A 87 18.95 20.80 -3.67
N LYS A 88 19.66 21.92 -3.49
CA LYS A 88 21.13 21.89 -3.33
C LYS A 88 21.47 21.15 -2.02
N SER A 89 22.47 20.27 -2.09
CA SER A 89 22.94 19.53 -0.91
C SER A 89 23.46 20.50 0.15
N LEU A 90 23.06 20.26 1.41
CA LEU A 90 23.61 20.99 2.54
C LEU A 90 25.09 20.59 2.70
N LYS A 91 25.96 21.58 2.86
CA LYS A 91 27.35 21.30 3.23
C LYS A 91 27.36 20.88 4.70
N PRO A 92 28.03 19.76 5.06
CA PRO A 92 28.16 19.38 6.45
C PRO A 92 28.90 20.49 7.21
N VAL A 93 28.35 20.89 8.35
CA VAL A 93 29.06 21.78 9.28
C VAL A 93 30.24 21.00 9.81
N GLN A 94 31.45 21.45 9.47
CA GLN A 94 32.68 20.91 10.05
C GLN A 94 32.74 21.38 11.50
N ALA A 95 32.80 20.42 12.42
CA ALA A 95 32.96 20.66 13.85
C ALA A 95 34.39 21.12 14.18
#